data_AF-A0A9D6WEW8-F1
#
_entry.id   AF-A0A9D6WEW8-F1
#
_cell.length_a   1.000
_cell.length_b   1.000
_cell.length_c   1.000
_cell.angle_alpha   90.00
_cell.angle_beta   90.00
_cell.angle_gamma   90.00
#
_symmetry.space_group_name_H-M   'P 1'
#
loop_
_entity.id
_entity.type
_entity.pdbx_description
1 polymer ?
#
loop_
_entity_poly.entity_id
_entity_poly.type
_entity_poly.pdbx_seq_one_letter_code
_entity_poly.pdbx_strand_id
1 'polypeptide(L)'
;MEITGGCLCQAIRYRIAAEPIIARVCWCRVCQYFAAGSGTVNVAFPSAALTVEGETRDFVSVADSGTVMHRRFCPTCGTPVFSQAEARPHLILVRAGTLDDPEIAEPAMTIWTASAPSWACIAEHLPKVERQPPPAG
;
A
#
# COMPACT_ATOMS: atom_id res chain seq x y z
N MET A 1 9.92 16.14 8.53
CA MET A 1 10.76 15.27 7.69
C MET A 1 10.03 15.09 6.36
N GLU A 2 10.74 15.12 5.24
CA GLU A 2 10.15 14.91 3.91
C GLU A 2 10.47 13.50 3.44
N ILE A 3 9.44 12.70 3.16
CA ILE A 3 9.57 11.34 2.65
C ILE A 3 9.40 11.38 1.14
N THR A 4 10.27 10.71 0.40
CA THR A 4 10.25 10.70 -1.07
C THR A 4 10.18 9.28 -1.63
N GLY A 5 9.73 9.19 -2.88
CA GLY A 5 9.67 7.93 -3.60
C GLY A 5 9.26 8.11 -5.05
N GLY A 6 9.15 6.99 -5.76
CA GLY A 6 8.79 6.98 -7.17
C GLY A 6 8.57 5.58 -7.72
N CYS A 7 8.13 5.52 -8.98
CA CYS A 7 8.02 4.24 -9.70
C CYS A 7 9.39 3.76 -10.21
N LEU A 8 9.46 2.51 -10.69
CA LEU A 8 10.69 1.89 -11.18
C LEU A 8 11.39 2.71 -12.28
N CYS A 9 10.63 3.24 -13.24
CA CYS A 9 11.18 4.03 -14.34
C CYS A 9 11.36 5.53 -14.03
N GLN A 10 11.09 5.96 -12.80
CA GLN A 10 11.22 7.36 -12.35
C GLN A 10 10.28 8.37 -13.03
N ALA A 11 9.38 7.93 -13.91
CA ALA A 11 8.38 8.79 -14.54
C ALA A 11 7.33 9.34 -13.55
N ILE A 12 7.19 8.69 -12.40
CA ILE A 12 6.43 9.19 -11.24
C ILE A 12 7.42 9.41 -10.11
N ARG A 13 7.39 10.61 -9.53
CA ARG A 13 8.07 10.97 -8.30
C ARG A 13 7.06 11.58 -7.33
N TYR A 14 7.25 11.38 -6.04
CA TYR A 14 6.35 11.97 -5.05
C TYR A 14 7.09 12.37 -3.78
N ARG A 15 6.48 13.28 -3.03
CA ARG A 15 6.91 13.78 -1.73
C ARG A 15 5.75 13.68 -0.74
N ILE A 16 6.04 13.34 0.51
CA ILE A 16 5.07 13.24 1.59
C ILE A 16 5.56 14.06 2.78
N ALA A 17 4.78 15.08 3.15
CA ALA A 17 5.08 15.99 4.25
C ALA A 17 4.39 15.57 5.56
N ALA A 18 4.46 14.28 5.90
CA ALA A 18 3.89 13.70 7.13
C ALA A 18 4.61 12.40 7.49
N GLU A 19 4.61 12.05 8.77
CA GLU A 19 5.09 10.74 9.24
C GLU A 19 4.13 9.60 8.83
N PRO A 20 4.63 8.36 8.65
CA PRO A 20 3.78 7.21 8.37
C PRO A 20 2.84 6.94 9.54
N ILE A 21 1.56 6.73 9.24
CA ILE A 21 0.56 6.39 10.26
C ILE A 21 0.75 4.94 10.71
N ILE A 22 0.89 4.02 9.74
CA ILE A 22 1.13 2.60 9.97
C ILE A 22 1.61 1.93 8.68
N ALA A 23 2.53 0.98 8.80
CA ALA A 23 2.87 0.04 7.74
C ALA A 23 2.33 -1.36 8.05
N ARG A 24 1.84 -2.07 7.03
CA ARG A 24 1.28 -3.43 7.17
C ARG A 24 1.67 -4.31 6.01
N VAL A 25 2.00 -5.57 6.29
CA VAL A 25 2.02 -6.61 5.27
C VAL A 25 0.58 -7.03 5.00
N CYS A 26 0.16 -7.05 3.74
CA CYS A 26 -1.17 -7.49 3.33
C CYS A 26 -1.09 -8.69 2.39
N TRP A 27 -1.78 -9.77 2.75
CA TRP A 27 -1.87 -11.01 1.98
C TRP A 27 -3.18 -11.18 1.23
N CYS A 28 -4.01 -10.14 1.11
CA CYS A 28 -5.22 -10.25 0.31
C CYS A 28 -4.88 -10.58 -1.15
N ARG A 29 -5.84 -11.16 -1.89
CA ARG A 29 -5.59 -11.64 -3.25
C ARG A 29 -5.04 -10.55 -4.19
N VAL A 30 -5.52 -9.32 -4.04
CA VAL A 30 -5.03 -8.16 -4.82
C VAL A 30 -3.57 -7.85 -4.52
N CYS A 31 -3.17 -7.92 -3.25
CA CYS A 31 -1.78 -7.70 -2.85
C CYS A 31 -0.88 -8.82 -3.40
N GLN A 32 -1.37 -10.06 -3.43
CA GLN A 32 -0.68 -11.18 -4.11
C GLN A 32 -0.46 -10.91 -5.60
N TYR A 33 -1.43 -10.34 -6.31
CA TYR A 33 -1.24 -9.93 -7.72
C TYR A 33 -0.18 -8.84 -7.86
N PHE A 34 -0.19 -7.83 -6.99
CA PHE A 34 0.75 -6.71 -7.09
C PHE A 34 2.19 -7.07 -6.71
N ALA A 35 2.38 -8.01 -5.80
CA ALA A 35 3.70 -8.50 -5.39
C ALA A 35 4.10 -9.82 -6.06
N ALA A 36 3.48 -10.16 -7.21
CA ALA A 36 3.81 -11.34 -8.01
C ALA A 36 3.84 -12.67 -7.21
N GLY A 37 2.90 -12.84 -6.28
CA GLY A 37 2.75 -14.03 -5.43
C GLY A 37 3.01 -13.79 -3.94
N SER A 38 3.71 -12.71 -3.57
CA SER A 38 3.97 -12.37 -2.15
C SER A 38 2.90 -11.43 -1.57
N GLY A 39 3.00 -11.09 -0.28
CA GLY A 39 2.26 -9.97 0.30
C GLY A 39 2.89 -8.63 -0.08
N THR A 40 2.09 -7.58 -0.21
CA THR A 40 2.64 -6.20 -0.34
C THR A 40 2.76 -5.56 1.04
N VAL A 41 3.81 -4.77 1.23
CA VAL A 41 3.89 -3.84 2.36
C VAL A 41 3.25 -2.51 1.93
N ASN A 42 2.25 -2.08 2.69
CA ASN A 42 1.49 -0.85 2.43
C ASN A 42 1.62 0.08 3.61
N VAL A 43 2.00 1.32 3.34
CA VAL A 43 2.21 2.38 4.35
C VAL A 43 1.10 3.41 4.20
N ALA A 44 0.39 3.70 5.29
CA ALA A 44 -0.67 4.69 5.30
C ALA A 44 -0.12 6.08 5.62
N PHE A 45 -0.55 7.08 4.85
CA PHE A 45 -0.26 8.49 5.07
C PHE A 45 -1.53 9.33 4.94
N PRO A 46 -1.57 10.55 5.50
CA PRO A 46 -2.59 11.54 5.17
C PRO A 46 -2.54 11.89 3.68
N SER A 47 -3.65 11.76 2.96
CA SER A 47 -3.68 12.02 1.51
C SER A 47 -3.34 13.47 1.17
N ALA A 48 -3.71 14.42 2.04
CA ALA A 48 -3.41 15.84 1.88
C ALA A 48 -1.91 16.18 2.00
N ALA A 49 -1.08 15.28 2.55
CA ALA A 49 0.36 15.49 2.68
C ALA A 49 1.15 15.00 1.45
N LEU A 50 0.50 14.32 0.50
CA LEU A 50 1.14 13.75 -0.69
C LEU A 50 1.12 14.76 -1.85
N THR A 51 2.30 15.00 -2.42
CA THR A 51 2.47 15.71 -3.69
C THR A 51 3.07 14.74 -4.71
N VAL A 52 2.53 14.70 -5.93
CA VAL A 52 2.95 13.77 -6.99
C VAL A 52 3.34 14.56 -8.24
N GLU A 53 4.49 14.22 -8.80
CA GLU A 53 4.97 14.65 -10.12
C GLU A 53 4.93 13.45 -11.07
N GLY A 54 4.40 13.67 -12.29
CA GLY A 54 4.20 12.62 -13.29
C GLY A 54 2.78 12.06 -13.34
N GLU A 55 2.51 11.23 -14.35
CA GLU A 55 1.17 10.69 -14.61
C GLU A 55 0.99 9.31 -13.97
N THR A 56 -0.09 9.17 -13.20
CA THR A 56 -0.59 7.86 -12.74
C THR A 56 -1.79 7.45 -13.56
N ARG A 57 -1.89 6.16 -13.91
CA ARG A 57 -3.15 5.57 -14.37
C ARG A 57 -3.91 4.99 -13.20
N ASP A 58 -5.23 5.15 -13.20
CA ASP A 58 -6.11 4.64 -12.16
C ASP A 58 -6.91 3.43 -12.62
N PHE A 59 -6.98 2.42 -11.75
CA PHE A 59 -7.85 1.26 -11.91
C PHE A 59 -8.81 1.19 -10.73
N VAL A 60 -10.08 1.46 -11.00
CA VAL A 60 -11.15 1.40 -10.00
C VAL A 60 -11.63 -0.04 -9.84
N SER A 61 -11.84 -0.43 -8.60
CA SER A 61 -12.23 -1.79 -8.23
C SER A 61 -13.05 -1.77 -6.95
N VAL A 62 -13.75 -2.86 -6.66
CA VAL A 62 -14.52 -3.01 -5.42
C VAL A 62 -13.82 -4.06 -4.56
N ALA A 63 -13.55 -3.73 -3.29
CA ALA A 63 -13.03 -4.67 -2.31
C ALA A 63 -14.14 -5.60 -1.79
N ASP A 64 -13.76 -6.70 -1.12
CA ASP A 64 -14.72 -7.66 -0.55
C ASP A 64 -15.69 -7.02 0.46
N SER A 65 -15.31 -5.88 1.05
CA SER A 65 -16.17 -5.06 1.92
C SER A 65 -17.25 -4.25 1.18
N GLY A 66 -17.28 -4.30 -0.16
CA GLY A 66 -18.08 -3.40 -1.00
C GLY A 66 -17.47 -2.00 -1.18
N THR A 67 -16.32 -1.73 -0.58
CA THR A 67 -15.67 -0.42 -0.66
C THR A 67 -15.01 -0.23 -2.02
N VAL A 68 -15.30 0.90 -2.69
CA VAL A 68 -14.62 1.30 -3.92
C VAL A 68 -13.19 1.71 -3.62
N MET A 69 -12.27 1.18 -4.42
CA MET A 69 -10.83 1.34 -4.30
C MET A 69 -10.25 1.88 -5.60
N HIS A 70 -9.55 3.01 -5.52
CA HIS A 70 -8.67 3.52 -6.55
C HIS A 70 -7.30 2.88 -6.40
N ARG A 71 -6.76 2.35 -7.50
CA ARG A 71 -5.45 1.66 -7.53
C ARG A 71 -4.60 2.33 -8.60
N ARG A 72 -3.68 3.18 -8.16
CA ARG A 72 -2.88 4.03 -9.06
C ARG A 72 -1.51 3.40 -9.32
N PHE A 73 -1.14 3.33 -10.59
CA PHE A 73 0.10 2.71 -11.05
C PHE A 73 0.76 3.53 -12.17
N CYS A 74 2.05 3.28 -12.40
CA CYS A 74 2.77 3.90 -13.50
C CYS A 74 2.32 3.31 -14.84
N PRO A 75 1.81 4.10 -15.79
CA PRO A 75 1.42 3.57 -17.10
C PRO A 75 2.62 3.10 -17.94
N THR A 76 3.83 3.58 -17.63
CA THR A 76 5.06 3.26 -18.38
C THR A 76 5.71 1.95 -17.93
N CYS A 77 5.89 1.74 -16.62
CA CYS A 77 6.57 0.54 -16.09
C CYS A 77 5.66 -0.42 -15.31
N GLY A 78 4.38 -0.08 -15.14
CA GLY A 78 3.41 -0.93 -14.44
C GLY A 78 3.53 -0.93 -12.90
N THR A 79 4.52 -0.26 -12.30
CA THR A 79 4.69 -0.23 -10.84
C THR A 79 3.41 0.26 -10.14
N PRO A 80 2.79 -0.54 -9.26
CA PRO A 80 1.70 -0.08 -8.40
C PRO A 80 2.24 0.88 -7.35
N VAL A 81 1.75 2.12 -7.32
CA VAL A 81 2.31 3.17 -6.45
C VAL A 81 1.38 3.49 -5.28
N PHE A 82 0.08 3.66 -5.55
CA PHE A 82 -0.87 4.07 -4.52
C PHE A 82 -2.15 3.24 -4.51
N SER A 83 -2.83 3.22 -3.36
CA SER A 83 -4.22 2.80 -3.25
C SER A 83 -5.00 3.70 -2.31
N GLN A 84 -6.24 4.00 -2.66
CA GLN A 84 -7.10 4.87 -1.87
C GLN A 84 -8.52 4.31 -1.86
N ALA A 85 -9.13 4.26 -0.67
CA ALA A 85 -10.51 3.85 -0.50
C ALA A 85 -11.42 5.07 -0.55
N GLU A 86 -12.52 5.03 -1.30
CA GLU A 86 -13.51 6.12 -1.28
C GLU A 86 -14.14 6.30 0.11
N ALA A 87 -14.26 5.21 0.88
CA ALA A 87 -14.75 5.28 2.26
C ALA A 87 -13.76 5.96 3.23
N ARG A 88 -12.50 6.18 2.83
CA ARG A 88 -11.45 6.84 3.63
C ARG A 88 -10.59 7.74 2.74
N PRO A 89 -11.15 8.82 2.18
CA PRO A 89 -10.46 9.65 1.19
C PRO A 89 -9.30 10.45 1.81
N HIS A 90 -9.30 10.63 3.13
CA HIS A 90 -8.24 11.30 3.89
C HIS A 90 -6.96 10.44 4.05
N LEU A 91 -7.00 9.15 3.66
CA LEU A 91 -5.83 8.26 3.70
C LEU A 91 -5.38 7.88 2.29
N ILE A 92 -4.07 7.75 2.11
CA ILE A 92 -3.45 7.15 0.93
C ILE A 92 -2.54 6.01 1.39
N LEU A 93 -2.65 4.85 0.73
CA LEU A 93 -1.73 3.74 0.94
C LEU A 93 -0.65 3.79 -0.13
N VAL A 94 0.60 3.92 0.30
CA VAL A 94 1.80 3.90 -0.54
C VAL A 94 2.43 2.51 -0.48
N ARG A 95 2.89 1.98 -1.62
CA ARG A 95 3.63 0.70 -1.61
C ARG A 95 5.03 0.96 -1.10
N ALA A 96 5.45 0.23 -0.08
CA ALA A 96 6.75 0.46 0.56
C ALA A 96 7.93 0.38 -0.43
N GLY A 97 7.88 -0.55 -1.38
CA GLY A 97 8.93 -0.71 -2.40
C GLY A 97 9.04 0.45 -3.40
N THR A 98 8.19 1.48 -3.30
CA THR A 98 8.30 2.72 -4.09
C THR A 98 8.90 3.87 -3.31
N LEU A 99 9.18 3.70 -2.02
CA LEU A 99 9.87 4.69 -1.19
C LEU A 99 11.37 4.67 -1.51
N ASP A 100 12.01 5.84 -1.50
CA ASP A 100 13.47 5.89 -1.69
C ASP A 100 14.22 5.33 -0.46
N ASP A 101 13.67 5.55 0.74
CA ASP A 101 14.10 4.89 1.98
C ASP A 101 13.03 3.87 2.41
N PRO A 102 13.25 2.56 2.21
CA PRO A 102 12.29 1.54 2.59
C PRO A 102 12.25 1.26 4.10
N GLU A 103 13.24 1.69 4.89
CA GLU A 103 13.31 1.40 6.33
C GLU A 103 12.21 2.12 7.12
N ILE A 104 11.67 3.22 6.58
CA ILE A 104 10.53 3.93 7.18
C ILE A 104 9.22 3.11 7.17
N ALA A 105 9.22 1.97 6.46
CA ALA A 105 8.04 1.15 6.21
C ALA A 105 8.04 -0.17 7.01
N GLU A 106 8.78 -0.25 8.12
CA GLU A 106 8.78 -1.42 9.01
C GLU A 106 7.33 -1.80 9.40
N PRO A 107 6.83 -2.99 9.01
CA PRO A 107 5.44 -3.34 9.25
C PRO A 107 5.12 -3.59 10.73
N ALA A 108 4.05 -2.96 11.23
CA ALA A 108 3.57 -3.20 12.59
C ALA A 108 2.70 -4.46 12.72
N MET A 109 2.20 -5.01 11.61
CA MET A 109 1.35 -6.22 11.61
C MET A 109 1.22 -6.85 10.21
N THR A 110 0.73 -8.09 10.20
CA THR A 110 0.29 -8.78 8.98
C THR A 110 -1.23 -8.94 8.95
N ILE A 111 -1.86 -8.53 7.85
CA ILE A 111 -3.31 -8.60 7.64
C ILE A 111 -3.66 -9.54 6.49
N TRP A 112 -4.89 -10.06 6.50
CA TRP A 112 -5.40 -11.02 5.50
C TRP A 112 -4.67 -12.36 5.49
N THR A 113 -4.24 -12.85 6.66
CA THR A 113 -3.48 -14.11 6.76
C THR A 113 -4.28 -15.35 6.34
N ALA A 114 -5.61 -15.32 6.45
CA ALA A 114 -6.46 -16.43 5.97
C ALA A 114 -6.47 -16.54 4.44
N SER A 115 -6.07 -15.50 3.72
CA SER A 115 -5.88 -15.54 2.26
C SER A 115 -4.45 -15.88 1.85
N ALA A 116 -3.52 -15.92 2.79
CA ALA A 116 -2.13 -16.23 2.50
C ALA A 116 -1.98 -17.71 2.07
N PRO A 117 -1.18 -18.00 1.03
CA PRO A 117 -0.88 -19.38 0.69
C PRO A 117 -0.11 -20.06 1.84
N SER A 118 -0.17 -21.40 1.92
CA SER A 118 0.46 -22.17 3.00
C SER A 118 1.98 -22.00 3.10
N TRP A 119 2.63 -21.55 2.03
CA TRP A 119 4.07 -21.28 1.96
C TRP A 119 4.43 -19.81 2.27
N ALA A 120 3.46 -18.97 2.63
CA ALA A 120 3.71 -17.56 2.92
C ALA A 120 4.70 -17.37 4.09
N CYS A 121 5.75 -16.58 3.85
CA CYS A 121 6.70 -16.16 4.89
C CYS A 121 6.08 -15.05 5.75
N ILE A 122 5.35 -15.42 6.80
CA ILE A 122 4.73 -14.48 7.73
C ILE A 122 5.57 -14.39 9.00
N ALA A 123 6.02 -13.19 9.35
CA ALA A 123 6.80 -12.95 10.57
C ALA A 123 6.00 -13.35 11.82
N GLU A 124 6.58 -14.22 12.66
CA GLU A 124 5.86 -14.78 13.81
C GLU A 124 5.62 -13.77 14.93
N HIS A 125 6.58 -12.85 15.13
CA HIS A 125 6.58 -11.85 16.19
C HIS A 125 5.61 -10.69 15.95
N LEU A 126 5.13 -10.51 14.72
CA LEU A 126 4.16 -9.48 14.40
C LEU A 126 2.73 -9.98 14.67
N PRO A 127 1.83 -9.10 15.17
CA PRO A 127 0.41 -9.38 15.20
C PRO A 127 -0.12 -9.82 13.83
N LYS A 128 -0.99 -10.82 13.83
CA LYS A 128 -1.58 -11.43 12.63
C LYS A 128 -3.09 -11.34 12.72
N VAL A 129 -3.74 -10.86 11.67
CA VAL A 129 -5.21 -10.86 11.55
C VAL A 129 -5.64 -11.49 10.24
N GLU A 130 -6.68 -12.31 10.32
CA GLU A 130 -7.14 -13.15 9.21
C GLU A 130 -7.77 -12.35 8.06
N ARG A 131 -8.29 -11.16 8.34
CA ARG A 131 -9.04 -10.31 7.39
C ARG A 131 -8.69 -8.83 7.59
N GLN A 132 -9.45 -7.94 6.94
CA GLN A 132 -9.35 -6.51 7.16
C GLN A 132 -9.56 -6.17 8.65
N PRO A 133 -8.61 -5.53 9.33
CA PRO A 133 -8.83 -5.07 10.70
C PRO A 133 -9.93 -4.01 10.74
N PRO A 134 -10.67 -3.91 11.85
CA PRO A 134 -11.69 -2.88 12.03
C PRO A 134 -11.09 -1.48 11.81
N PRO A 135 -11.92 -0.48 11.44
CA PRO A 135 -11.48 0.91 11.44
C PRO A 135 -10.81 1.24 12.77
N ALA A 136 -9.66 1.91 12.74
CA ALA A 136 -9.20 2.59 13.95
C ALA A 136 -10.29 3.62 14.29
N GLY A 137 -10.83 3.52 15.51
CA GLY A 137 -11.87 4.42 16.01
C GLY A 137 -11.38 5.85 16.12
#